data_AF-A0A9P1IYN5-F1
#
_entry.id   AF-A0A9P1IYN5-F1
#
_cell.length_a   1.000
_cell.length_b   1.000
_cell.length_c   1.000
_cell.angle_alpha   90.00
_cell.angle_beta   90.00
_cell.angle_gamma   90.00
#
_symmetry.space_group_name_H-M   'P 1'
#
loop_
_entity.id
_entity.type
_entity.pdbx_description
1 polymer ?
#
loop_
_entity_poly.entity_id
_entity_poly.type
_entity_poly.pdbx_seq_one_letter_code
_entity_poly.pdbx_strand_id
1 'polypeptide(L)'
;MLFHLDDAPLINGFSSVNRSQFVWSQEEPRNAGAWTFVNPRFENALGVKLKFAGRRELAWTATAVGEHHTKEAEQVINQTFA
;
A
#
# COMPACT_ATOMS: atom_id res chain seq x y z
N MET A 1 0.96 -12.46 5.52
CA MET A 1 -0.26 -12.98 6.16
C MET A 1 -1.42 -12.14 5.66
N LEU A 2 -2.26 -12.67 4.77
CA LEU A 2 -3.44 -11.98 4.23
C LEU A 2 -4.65 -12.36 5.09
N PHE A 3 -5.19 -11.41 5.86
CA PHE A 3 -6.40 -11.61 6.65
C PHE A 3 -7.67 -11.42 5.78
N HIS A 4 -8.72 -12.17 6.12
CA HIS A 4 -10.10 -11.87 5.71
C HIS A 4 -10.48 -10.53 6.34
N LEU A 5 -10.74 -9.51 5.51
CA LEU A 5 -11.18 -8.20 6.00
C LEU A 5 -12.68 -8.32 6.25
N ASP A 6 -13.10 -8.51 7.50
CA ASP A 6 -14.48 -8.21 7.87
C ASP A 6 -14.64 -6.68 7.79
N ASP A 7 -15.50 -6.20 6.89
CA ASP A 7 -15.60 -4.77 6.54
C ASP A 7 -16.20 -3.91 7.69
N ALA A 8 -17.02 -4.52 8.56
CA ALA A 8 -17.73 -3.83 9.63
C ALA A 8 -16.83 -3.13 10.69
N PRO A 9 -15.78 -3.75 11.25
CA PRO A 9 -14.87 -3.08 12.20
C PRO A 9 -14.03 -1.96 11.57
N LEU A 10 -13.68 -2.05 10.28
CA LEU A 10 -12.88 -1.02 9.60
C LEU A 10 -13.68 0.28 9.41
N ILE A 11 -14.95 0.19 9.04
CA ILE A 11 -15.81 1.36 8.81
C ILE A 11 -15.96 2.21 10.08
N ASN A 12 -16.10 1.56 11.25
CA ASN A 12 -16.28 2.26 12.53
C ASN A 12 -14.99 2.96 13.00
N GLY A 13 -13.82 2.33 12.79
CA GLY A 13 -12.53 2.88 13.21
C GLY A 13 -12.09 4.14 12.46
N PHE A 14 -12.63 4.39 11.25
CA PHE A 14 -12.23 5.52 10.40
C PHE A 14 -13.31 6.60 10.24
N SER A 15 -14.37 6.55 11.05
CA SER A 15 -15.51 7.48 10.97
C SER A 15 -15.13 8.96 11.14
N SER A 16 -14.04 9.28 11.83
CA SER A 16 -13.51 10.65 12.01
C SER A 16 -12.36 11.02 11.06
N VAL A 17 -11.87 10.09 10.25
CA VAL A 17 -10.67 10.30 9.40
C VAL A 17 -11.08 10.75 8.00
N ASN A 18 -10.36 11.73 7.47
CA ASN A 18 -10.54 12.17 6.09
C ASN A 18 -10.15 11.04 5.12
N ARG A 19 -11.17 10.45 4.48
CA ARG A 19 -11.03 9.30 3.57
C ARG A 19 -10.17 9.57 2.32
N SER A 20 -9.86 10.83 2.02
CA SER A 20 -8.99 11.23 0.91
C SER A 20 -7.48 11.11 1.21
N GLN A 21 -7.11 10.70 2.43
CA GLN A 21 -5.70 10.65 2.89
C GLN A 21 -5.17 9.24 3.18
N PHE A 22 -5.88 8.18 2.81
CA PHE A 22 -5.37 6.83 3.05
C PHE A 22 -4.25 6.45 2.07
N VAL A 23 -3.10 6.10 2.63
CA VAL A 23 -1.93 5.61 1.90
C VAL A 23 -1.72 4.13 2.25
N TRP A 24 -1.57 3.30 1.22
CA TRP A 24 -1.10 1.93 1.35
C TRP A 24 0.42 1.91 1.15
N SER A 25 1.16 1.72 2.24
CA SER A 25 2.62 1.65 2.26
C SER A 25 3.09 0.19 2.25
N GLN A 26 3.91 -0.21 1.28
CA GLN A 26 4.54 -1.54 1.25
C GLN A 26 5.95 -1.50 0.65
N GLU A 27 6.81 -2.43 1.06
CA GLU A 27 8.18 -2.53 0.53
C GLU A 27 8.22 -3.20 -0.87
N GLU A 28 7.26 -4.08 -1.15
CA GLU A 28 7.23 -4.85 -2.38
C GLU A 28 6.88 -3.98 -3.61
N PRO A 29 7.34 -4.37 -4.81
CA PRO A 29 6.90 -3.78 -6.07
C PRO A 29 5.39 -3.70 -6.19
N ARG A 30 4.87 -2.69 -6.89
CA ARG A 30 3.41 -2.49 -7.10
C ARG A 30 2.70 -3.71 -7.71
N ASN A 31 3.37 -4.45 -8.59
CA ASN A 31 2.85 -5.68 -9.20
C ASN A 31 3.03 -6.93 -8.32
N ALA A 32 3.55 -6.76 -7.09
CA ALA A 32 3.77 -7.78 -6.09
C ALA A 32 3.15 -7.37 -4.74
N GLY A 33 3.33 -8.22 -3.73
CA GLY A 33 2.75 -8.00 -2.41
C GLY A 33 1.22 -7.99 -2.45
N ALA A 34 0.61 -7.17 -1.60
CA ALA A 34 -0.84 -7.17 -1.38
C ALA A 34 -1.58 -6.08 -2.15
N TRP A 35 -0.88 -5.12 -2.77
CA TRP A 35 -1.51 -3.95 -3.42
C TRP A 35 -2.64 -4.32 -4.39
N THR A 36 -2.40 -5.23 -5.33
CA THR A 36 -3.40 -5.65 -6.34
C THR A 36 -4.59 -6.38 -5.72
N PHE A 37 -4.42 -6.96 -4.53
CA PHE A 37 -5.50 -7.59 -3.78
C PHE A 37 -6.29 -6.56 -2.96
N VAL A 38 -5.60 -5.66 -2.26
CA VAL A 38 -6.20 -4.77 -1.27
C VAL A 38 -6.90 -3.59 -1.93
N ASN A 39 -6.27 -2.97 -2.94
CA ASN A 39 -6.79 -1.76 -3.57
C ASN A 39 -8.26 -1.89 -4.05
N PRO A 40 -8.63 -2.89 -4.87
CA PRO A 40 -10.01 -3.02 -5.33
C PRO A 40 -10.98 -3.36 -4.17
N ARG A 41 -10.52 -4.02 -3.11
CA ARG A 41 -11.37 -4.38 -1.97
C ARG A 41 -11.68 -3.16 -1.10
N PHE A 42 -10.68 -2.34 -0.83
CA PHE A 42 -10.89 -1.08 -0.11
C PHE A 42 -11.81 -0.13 -0.88
N GLU A 43 -11.65 -0.05 -2.20
CA GLU A 43 -12.53 0.76 -3.03
C GLU A 43 -13.97 0.21 -3.02
N ASN A 44 -14.16 -1.09 -3.21
CA ASN A 44 -15.50 -1.70 -3.29
C ASN A 44 -16.22 -1.75 -1.93
N ALA A 45 -15.52 -2.06 -0.85
CA ALA A 45 -16.12 -2.25 0.48
C ALA A 45 -16.30 -0.93 1.24
N LEU A 46 -15.33 -0.02 1.12
CA LEU A 46 -15.28 1.20 1.94
C LEU A 46 -15.50 2.48 1.12
N GLY A 47 -15.52 2.41 -0.21
CA GLY A 47 -15.53 3.58 -1.08
C GLY A 47 -14.24 4.41 -0.98
N VAL A 48 -13.15 3.81 -0.50
CA VAL A 48 -11.88 4.49 -0.24
C VAL A 48 -10.90 4.19 -1.36
N LYS A 49 -10.41 5.24 -2.02
CA LYS A 49 -9.29 5.14 -2.96
C LYS A 49 -7.98 5.30 -2.20
N LEU A 50 -7.18 4.23 -2.17
CA LEU A 50 -5.86 4.24 -1.55
C LEU A 50 -4.83 4.90 -2.48
N LYS A 51 -3.95 5.72 -1.91
CA LYS A 51 -2.70 6.12 -2.58
C LYS A 51 -1.66 5.03 -2.36
N PHE A 52 -0.94 4.64 -3.40
CA PHE A 52 0.14 3.66 -3.28
C PHE A 52 1.46 4.35 -2.93
N ALA A 53 2.12 3.86 -1.88
CA ALA A 53 3.51 4.15 -1.54
C ALA A 53 4.28 2.82 -1.52
N GLY A 54 5.21 2.63 -2.44
CA GLY A 54 5.91 1.37 -2.57
C GLY A 54 6.85 1.34 -3.75
N ARG A 55 7.56 0.22 -3.93
CA ARG A 55 8.50 0.10 -5.06
C ARG A 55 7.74 0.11 -6.39
N ARG A 56 8.40 0.65 -7.43
CA ARG A 56 7.91 0.56 -8.81
C ARG A 56 7.74 -0.89 -9.23
N GLU A 57 7.01 -1.11 -10.32
CA GLU A 57 6.86 -2.45 -10.89
C GLU A 57 8.21 -3.01 -11.34
N LEU A 58 8.43 -4.28 -11.03
CA LEU A 58 9.66 -5.00 -11.29
C LEU A 58 9.33 -6.40 -11.82
N ALA A 59 10.15 -6.90 -12.75
CA ALA A 59 10.03 -8.26 -13.27
C ALA A 59 10.60 -9.32 -12.30
N TRP A 60 11.25 -8.87 -11.23
CA TRP A 60 11.89 -9.69 -10.20
C TRP A 60 11.50 -9.15 -8.82
N THR A 61 11.86 -9.89 -7.75
CA THR A 61 11.39 -9.62 -6.39
C THR A 61 11.99 -8.35 -5.76
N ALA A 62 13.32 -8.18 -5.80
CA ALA A 62 14.01 -7.01 -5.25
C ALA A 62 15.34 -6.71 -5.96
N THR A 63 15.79 -5.44 -5.89
CA THR A 63 17.00 -4.99 -6.60
C THR A 63 18.22 -5.65 -5.96
N ALA A 64 19.04 -6.34 -6.75
CA ALA A 64 20.24 -7.01 -6.22
C ALA A 64 21.40 -6.04 -5.93
N VAL A 65 21.33 -4.81 -6.42
CA VAL A 65 22.32 -3.75 -6.16
C VAL A 65 21.93 -3.03 -4.86
N GLY A 66 22.76 -3.16 -3.83
CA GLY A 66 22.48 -2.64 -2.49
C GLY A 66 22.19 -1.14 -2.45
N GLU A 67 22.95 -0.32 -3.20
CA GLU A 67 22.73 1.13 -3.25
C GLU A 67 21.34 1.48 -3.81
N HIS A 68 20.90 0.79 -4.87
CA HIS A 68 19.56 0.97 -5.41
C HIS A 68 18.48 0.50 -4.44
N HIS A 69 18.71 -0.62 -3.76
CA HIS A 69 17.78 -1.15 -2.76
C HIS A 69 17.55 -0.17 -1.60
N THR A 70 18.63 0.44 -1.08
CA THR A 70 18.54 1.47 -0.03
C THR A 70 17.77 2.70 -0.51
N LYS A 71 18.09 3.21 -1.71
CA LYS A 71 17.37 4.35 -2.30
C LYS A 71 15.88 4.05 -2.51
N GLU A 72 15.55 2.85 -2.95
CA GLU A 72 14.15 2.42 -3.11
C GLU A 72 13.43 2.39 -1.76
N ALA A 73 14.07 1.92 -0.69
CA ALA A 73 13.46 1.92 0.65
C ALA A 73 13.18 3.35 1.17
N GLU A 74 14.13 4.26 1.02
CA GLU A 74 13.96 5.68 1.38
C GLU A 74 12.82 6.33 0.58
N GLN A 75 12.72 6.01 -0.71
CA GLN A 75 11.63 6.50 -1.57
C GLN A 75 10.26 6.02 -1.09
N VAL A 76 10.12 4.77 -0.63
CA VAL A 76 8.85 4.27 -0.08
C VAL A 76 8.46 5.09 1.16
N ILE A 77 9.39 5.29 2.10
CA ILE A 77 9.12 6.08 3.32
C ILE A 77 8.71 7.51 2.98
N ASN A 78 9.43 8.16 2.05
CA ASN A 78 9.09 9.52 1.63
C ASN A 78 7.70 9.59 0.97
N GLN A 79 7.33 8.61 0.15
CA GLN A 79 5.99 8.56 -0.45
C GLN A 79 4.88 8.32 0.59
N THR A 80 5.19 7.60 1.68
CA THR A 80 4.23 7.28 2.73
C THR A 80 3.80 8.50 3.54
N PHE A 81 4.70 9.46 3.75
CA PHE A 81 4.48 10.63 4.61
C PHE A 81 4.42 11.98 3.86
N ALA A 82 4.38 11.96 2.53
CA ALA A 82 4.28 13.15 1.68
C ALA A 82 2.86 13.74 1.58
#